data_AF-A0A9E3D8E3-F1
#
_entry.id   AF-A0A9E3D8E3-F1
#
_cell.length_a   1.000
_cell.length_b   1.000
_cell.length_c   1.000
_cell.angle_alpha   90.00
_cell.angle_beta   90.00
_cell.angle_gamma   90.00
#
_symmetry.space_group_name_H-M   'P 1'
#
loop_
_entity.id
_entity.type
_entity.pdbx_description
1 polymer ?
#
loop_
_entity_poly.entity_id
_entity_poly.type
_entity_poly.pdbx_seq_one_letter_code
_entity_poly.pdbx_strand_id
1 'polypeptide(L)'
;MLLLDQHPVPTLLARTRSELSAAFSPGEAWVARTPAMLDVMGGIAEETGSLACTIALDRSAAAVLWQKREDDLLQVFSFDELDQNRPFTLCVPMRSLMGMDELALHRSLAEPGRHWAWSIVGAVRQFRSAGGGMNVAILNAIPAGIGLSSNAALVAASVDAFTAETTDVIARAQHSRQIEQMTLGHCHPLSAYIAGASGAVQVFQSDTCTLSVPIEVPVGMRFVAITIGVSRPGWDERLQIVRTAAVMAHALILKKMRDLGTAAGRAMLADPMGGFLARLDSNDYKRWFRPYLPDVLRGDKFDEAAGDDRPADLHVEPDVDYPVRGVADHHVLEAL
;
A
#
# COMPACT_ATOMS: atom_id res chain seq x y z
N MET A 1 8.50 21.88 13.45
CA MET A 1 9.39 20.92 14.15
C MET A 1 10.33 20.33 13.13
N LEU A 2 11.65 20.42 13.33
CA LEU A 2 12.63 19.92 12.35
C LEU A 2 12.60 18.39 12.32
N LEU A 3 12.80 17.78 11.13
CA LEU A 3 12.79 16.32 10.94
C LEU A 3 13.68 15.57 11.94
N LEU A 4 14.86 16.13 12.23
CA LEU A 4 15.86 15.53 13.10
C LEU A 4 15.40 15.41 14.56
N ASP A 5 14.37 16.15 14.97
CA ASP A 5 13.81 16.11 16.31
C ASP A 5 12.57 15.20 16.40
N GLN A 6 12.10 14.67 15.28
CA GLN A 6 10.88 13.87 15.23
C GLN A 6 11.18 12.38 15.41
N HIS A 7 10.56 11.76 16.42
CA HIS A 7 10.66 10.32 16.62
C HIS A 7 10.15 9.54 15.39
N PRO A 8 10.85 8.47 14.93
CA PRO A 8 11.98 7.82 15.59
C PRO A 8 13.38 8.26 15.09
N VAL A 9 13.49 9.38 14.36
CA VAL A 9 14.76 9.82 13.74
C VAL A 9 15.91 10.02 14.76
N PRO A 10 15.72 10.73 15.91
CA PRO A 10 16.78 10.83 16.91
C PRO A 10 17.29 9.47 17.38
N THR A 11 16.38 8.53 17.62
CA THR A 11 16.71 7.17 18.07
C THR A 11 17.49 6.41 17.00
N LEU A 12 17.04 6.45 15.74
CA LEU A 12 17.73 5.81 14.62
C LEU A 12 19.16 6.34 14.48
N LEU A 13 19.34 7.67 14.51
CA LEU A 13 20.66 8.30 14.41
C LEU A 13 21.57 7.93 15.60
N ALA A 14 21.02 7.93 16.82
CA ALA A 14 21.77 7.55 18.01
C ALA A 14 22.25 6.10 17.94
N ARG A 15 21.34 5.16 17.63
CA ARG A 15 21.66 3.73 17.51
C ARG A 15 22.64 3.44 16.38
N THR A 16 22.46 4.05 15.21
CA THR A 16 23.42 3.90 14.10
C THR A 16 24.82 4.35 14.50
N ARG A 17 24.95 5.47 15.24
CA ARG A 17 26.26 5.95 15.71
C ARG A 17 26.89 5.03 16.76
N SER A 18 26.09 4.49 17.69
CA SER A 18 26.62 3.65 18.77
C SER A 18 26.90 2.21 18.34
N GLU A 19 26.02 1.62 17.55
CA GLU A 19 26.01 0.19 17.23
C GLU A 19 26.58 -0.13 15.84
N LEU A 20 26.51 0.83 14.91
CA LEU A 20 26.91 0.64 13.51
C LEU A 20 28.02 1.57 13.06
N SER A 21 28.85 2.08 13.98
CA SER A 21 29.97 2.99 13.67
C SER A 21 31.01 2.42 12.70
N ALA A 22 31.11 1.09 12.59
CA ALA A 22 31.96 0.42 11.61
C ALA A 22 31.33 0.36 10.20
N ALA A 23 30.01 0.45 10.11
CA ALA A 23 29.28 0.46 8.84
C ALA A 23 29.01 1.90 8.38
N PHE A 24 28.59 2.78 9.28
CA PHE A 24 28.28 4.17 8.97
C PHE A 24 29.42 5.09 9.37
N SER A 25 29.98 5.78 8.38
CA SER A 25 31.04 6.76 8.58
C SER A 25 30.47 8.14 8.84
N PRO A 26 31.16 9.02 9.59
CA PRO A 26 30.86 10.44 9.61
C PRO A 26 30.90 11.00 8.18
N GLY A 27 29.82 11.64 7.73
CA GLY A 27 29.74 12.16 6.37
C GLY A 27 28.30 12.38 5.89
N GLU A 28 28.15 12.49 4.58
CA GLU A 28 26.85 12.65 3.93
C GLU A 28 26.00 11.38 4.12
N ALA A 29 24.77 11.58 4.58
CA ALA A 29 23.76 10.56 4.75
C ALA A 29 22.39 11.21 4.59
N TRP A 30 21.43 10.44 4.11
CA TRP A 30 20.06 10.91 3.89
C TRP A 30 19.13 10.19 4.84
N VAL A 31 18.21 10.94 5.44
CA VAL A 31 17.21 10.41 6.34
C VAL A 31 15.83 10.85 5.91
N ALA A 32 14.90 9.92 5.90
CA ALA A 32 13.48 10.17 5.70
C ALA A 32 12.66 9.57 6.83
N ARG A 33 11.45 10.11 7.00
CA ARG A 33 10.49 9.70 8.01
C ARG A 33 9.10 9.76 7.43
N THR A 34 8.32 8.72 7.65
CA THR A 34 6.90 8.71 7.30
C THR A 34 6.07 8.31 8.53
N PRO A 35 5.08 9.12 8.92
CA PRO A 35 4.19 8.78 10.04
C PRO A 35 3.31 7.58 9.73
N ALA A 36 2.82 6.93 10.79
CA ALA A 36 1.69 6.01 10.66
C ALA A 36 0.46 6.76 10.15
N MET A 37 -0.32 6.09 9.32
CA MET A 37 -1.56 6.64 8.77
C MET A 37 -2.75 5.90 9.38
N LEU A 38 -3.74 6.67 9.80
CA LEU A 38 -5.05 6.17 10.21
C LEU A 38 -6.05 6.45 9.10
N ASP A 39 -6.70 5.40 8.61
CA ASP A 39 -7.89 5.52 7.78
C ASP A 39 -9.07 5.98 8.65
N VAL A 40 -9.60 7.15 8.32
CA VAL A 40 -10.73 7.79 9.02
C VAL A 40 -12.04 7.40 8.33
N MET A 41 -12.04 7.44 6.99
CA MET A 41 -13.17 7.09 6.13
C MET A 41 -12.65 6.66 4.75
N GLY A 42 -13.34 5.75 4.07
CA GLY A 42 -13.01 5.29 2.72
C GLY A 42 -12.74 3.79 2.68
N GLY A 43 -11.96 3.26 3.65
CA GLY A 43 -11.80 1.82 3.80
C GLY A 43 -11.29 1.13 2.53
N ILE A 44 -11.84 -0.05 2.29
CA ILE A 44 -11.54 -0.88 1.12
C ILE A 44 -12.10 -0.30 -0.20
N ALA A 45 -12.99 0.69 -0.13
CA ALA A 45 -13.66 1.25 -1.31
C ALA A 45 -12.76 2.20 -2.12
N GLU A 46 -11.64 2.66 -1.55
CA GLU A 46 -10.66 3.49 -2.26
C GLU A 46 -10.19 2.85 -3.56
N GLU A 47 -9.91 1.54 -3.56
CA GLU A 47 -9.39 0.83 -4.74
C GLU A 47 -10.42 0.73 -5.87
N THR A 48 -11.69 0.97 -5.58
CA THR A 48 -12.76 1.04 -6.58
C THR A 48 -13.28 2.46 -6.79
N GLY A 49 -12.48 3.47 -6.45
CA GLY A 49 -12.70 4.86 -6.84
C GLY A 49 -13.42 5.72 -5.81
N SER A 50 -13.64 5.24 -4.58
CA SER A 50 -14.20 6.05 -3.49
C SER A 50 -13.23 7.15 -3.06
N LEU A 51 -13.78 8.17 -2.41
CA LEU A 51 -13.03 9.10 -1.57
C LEU A 51 -12.43 8.37 -0.36
N ALA A 52 -11.18 8.71 -0.03
CA ALA A 52 -10.46 8.27 1.16
C ALA A 52 -10.04 9.48 2.02
N CYS A 53 -10.23 9.35 3.33
CA CYS A 53 -9.88 10.33 4.34
C CYS A 53 -8.86 9.70 5.29
N THR A 54 -7.63 10.20 5.28
CA THR A 54 -6.56 9.69 6.15
C THR A 54 -6.03 10.79 7.05
N ILE A 55 -5.51 10.41 8.22
CA ILE A 55 -4.82 11.33 9.11
C ILE A 55 -3.47 10.74 9.53
N ALA A 56 -2.43 11.57 9.48
CA ALA A 56 -1.11 11.22 9.97
C ALA A 56 -1.07 11.23 11.51
N LEU A 57 -0.59 10.14 12.10
CA LEU A 57 -0.40 10.02 13.53
C LEU A 57 0.93 10.67 13.95
N ASP A 58 0.93 11.35 15.09
CA ASP A 58 2.04 12.14 15.60
C ASP A 58 3.09 11.30 16.37
N ARG A 59 2.70 10.13 16.90
CA ARG A 59 3.52 9.35 17.84
C ARG A 59 4.17 8.08 17.30
N SER A 60 3.83 7.66 16.08
CA SER A 60 4.37 6.44 15.49
C SER A 60 4.77 6.73 14.04
N ALA A 61 5.98 6.34 13.67
CA ALA A 61 6.52 6.57 12.34
C ALA A 61 7.60 5.55 11.99
N ALA A 62 7.84 5.36 10.70
CA ALA A 62 9.01 4.67 10.20
C ALA A 62 10.08 5.69 9.80
N ALA A 63 11.35 5.37 10.04
CA ALA A 63 12.48 6.15 9.57
C ALA A 63 13.49 5.27 8.83
N VAL A 64 14.04 5.83 7.75
CA VAL A 64 15.05 5.20 6.91
C VAL A 64 16.23 6.15 6.79
N LEU A 65 17.41 5.68 7.13
CA LEU A 65 18.70 6.36 6.96
C LEU A 65 19.51 5.57 5.94
N TRP A 66 20.12 6.24 4.97
CA TRP A 66 21.08 5.57 4.09
C TRP A 66 22.33 6.40 3.83
N GLN A 67 23.42 5.69 3.53
CA GLN A 67 24.72 6.24 3.17
C GLN A 67 25.35 5.44 2.04
N LYS A 68 25.91 6.14 1.05
CA LYS A 68 26.61 5.55 -0.10
C LYS A 68 27.90 4.84 0.34
N ARG A 69 28.25 3.75 -0.35
CA ARG A 69 29.52 3.04 -0.25
C ARG A 69 30.20 2.93 -1.61
N GLU A 70 31.48 2.61 -1.60
CA GLU A 70 32.29 2.42 -2.81
C GLU A 70 32.33 0.97 -3.30
N ASP A 71 31.97 0.00 -2.46
CA ASP A 71 31.93 -1.41 -2.84
C ASP A 71 30.66 -1.77 -3.64
N ASP A 72 30.31 -3.05 -3.73
CA ASP A 72 29.13 -3.53 -4.47
C ASP A 72 28.12 -4.19 -3.53
N LEU A 73 28.08 -3.77 -2.26
CA LEU A 73 27.22 -4.41 -1.24
C LEU A 73 26.08 -3.49 -0.82
N LEU A 74 24.87 -4.03 -0.84
CA LEU A 74 23.75 -3.50 -0.07
C LEU A 74 23.75 -4.15 1.31
N GLN A 75 23.95 -3.36 2.36
CA GLN A 75 23.73 -3.78 3.74
C GLN A 75 22.51 -3.05 4.30
N VAL A 76 21.53 -3.81 4.78
CA VAL A 76 20.34 -3.27 5.45
C VAL A 76 20.37 -3.72 6.90
N PHE A 77 20.16 -2.78 7.81
CA PHE A 77 20.12 -2.99 9.25
C PHE A 77 18.73 -2.60 9.76
N SER A 78 17.99 -3.53 10.37
CA SER A 78 16.71 -3.23 11.01
C SER A 78 16.84 -3.22 12.51
N PHE A 79 16.56 -2.07 13.10
CA PHE A 79 16.39 -1.92 14.53
C PHE A 79 14.94 -2.20 14.93
N ASP A 80 14.78 -2.92 16.03
CA ASP A 80 13.52 -2.98 16.77
C ASP A 80 13.55 -1.89 17.85
N GLU A 81 12.46 -1.17 18.05
CA GLU A 81 12.38 -0.12 19.07
C GLU A 81 12.51 -0.69 20.49
N LEU A 82 11.99 -1.91 20.72
CA LEU A 82 11.95 -2.54 22.03
C LEU A 82 13.11 -3.50 22.28
N ASP A 83 13.86 -3.88 21.23
CA ASP A 83 15.02 -4.77 21.35
C ASP A 83 16.36 -4.01 21.27
N GLN A 84 17.18 -4.17 22.30
CA GLN A 84 18.56 -3.66 22.39
C GLN A 84 19.59 -4.65 21.81
N ASN A 85 19.16 -5.81 21.30
CA ASN A 85 20.03 -6.73 20.59
C ASN A 85 20.52 -6.15 19.26
N ARG A 86 21.49 -6.84 18.66
CA ARG A 86 22.05 -6.48 17.34
C ARG A 86 20.93 -6.40 16.29
N PRO A 87 20.97 -5.41 15.39
CA PRO A 87 19.97 -5.29 14.34
C PRO A 87 19.97 -6.50 13.41
N PHE A 88 18.78 -6.83 12.90
CA PHE A 88 18.66 -7.79 11.81
C PHE A 88 19.42 -7.24 10.61
N THR A 89 20.20 -8.10 9.95
CA THR A 89 21.08 -7.67 8.86
C THR A 89 20.80 -8.45 7.60
N LEU A 90 20.58 -7.74 6.49
CA LEU A 90 20.62 -8.27 5.13
C LEU A 90 21.90 -7.76 4.48
N CYS A 91 22.64 -8.65 3.81
CA CYS A 91 23.79 -8.28 2.97
C CYS A 91 23.67 -8.98 1.63
N VAL A 92 23.56 -8.22 0.55
CA VAL A 92 23.46 -8.76 -0.82
C VAL A 92 24.31 -7.93 -1.79
N PRO A 93 24.96 -8.56 -2.78
CA PRO A 93 25.63 -7.80 -3.84
C PRO A 93 24.63 -7.01 -4.67
N MET A 94 24.89 -5.72 -4.90
CA MET A 94 24.04 -4.82 -5.69
C MET A 94 23.86 -5.37 -7.11
N ARG A 95 24.93 -5.83 -7.77
CA ARG A 95 24.83 -6.47 -9.09
C ARG A 95 23.91 -7.69 -9.12
N SER A 96 23.93 -8.50 -8.07
CA SER A 96 23.08 -9.69 -7.97
C SER A 96 21.62 -9.29 -7.79
N LEU A 97 21.35 -8.30 -6.95
CA LEU A 97 20.01 -7.76 -6.75
C LEU A 97 19.43 -7.16 -8.04
N MET A 98 20.21 -6.34 -8.76
CA MET A 98 19.75 -5.71 -10.01
C MET A 98 19.51 -6.72 -11.14
N GLY A 99 20.20 -7.86 -11.12
CA GLY A 99 20.05 -8.92 -12.12
C GLY A 99 18.89 -9.88 -11.88
N MET A 100 18.18 -9.80 -10.75
CA MET A 100 17.03 -10.66 -10.46
C MET A 100 15.80 -10.23 -11.27
N ASP A 101 15.06 -11.20 -11.81
CA ASP A 101 13.68 -10.97 -12.26
C ASP A 101 12.73 -10.82 -11.05
N GLU A 102 11.48 -10.40 -11.29
CA GLU A 102 10.50 -10.17 -10.22
C GLU A 102 10.15 -11.44 -9.45
N LEU A 103 10.03 -12.59 -10.13
CA LEU A 103 9.68 -13.86 -9.49
C LEU A 103 10.83 -14.37 -8.60
N ALA A 104 12.08 -14.19 -9.02
CA ALA A 104 13.27 -14.50 -8.23
C ALA A 104 13.38 -13.57 -7.03
N LEU A 105 13.11 -12.27 -7.21
CA LEU A 105 13.09 -11.31 -6.12
C LEU A 105 12.03 -11.67 -5.06
N HIS A 106 10.80 -11.93 -5.49
CA HIS A 106 9.69 -12.32 -4.62
C HIS A 106 10.04 -13.58 -3.83
N ARG A 107 10.55 -14.63 -4.50
CA ARG A 107 10.99 -15.87 -3.84
C ARG A 107 12.12 -15.64 -2.84
N SER A 108 13.08 -14.77 -3.16
CA SER A 108 14.21 -14.48 -2.26
C SER A 108 13.76 -13.74 -1.00
N LEU A 109 12.81 -12.80 -1.14
CA LEU A 109 12.25 -12.06 -0.01
C LEU A 109 11.27 -12.91 0.81
N ALA A 110 10.64 -13.92 0.21
CA ALA A 110 9.81 -14.89 0.92
C ALA A 110 10.61 -15.86 1.81
N GLU A 111 11.94 -15.92 1.68
CA GLU A 111 12.78 -16.75 2.57
C GLU A 111 12.63 -16.30 4.04
N PRO A 112 12.50 -17.25 4.99
CA PRO A 112 12.43 -16.92 6.41
C PRO A 112 13.57 -16.01 6.86
N GLY A 113 13.24 -14.90 7.52
CA GLY A 113 14.23 -13.94 8.03
C GLY A 113 14.69 -12.88 7.02
N ARG A 114 14.20 -12.90 5.77
CA ARG A 114 14.49 -11.86 4.76
C ARG A 114 13.31 -10.97 4.42
N HIS A 115 12.10 -11.44 4.70
CA HIS A 115 10.87 -10.73 4.39
C HIS A 115 10.88 -9.27 4.85
N TRP A 116 11.35 -8.97 6.07
CA TRP A 116 11.37 -7.61 6.62
C TRP A 116 12.08 -6.55 5.75
N ALA A 117 13.00 -6.95 4.88
CA ALA A 117 13.81 -6.03 4.08
C ALA A 117 13.17 -5.66 2.72
N TRP A 118 11.98 -6.20 2.40
CA TRP A 118 11.36 -6.07 1.08
C TRP A 118 11.24 -4.61 0.61
N SER A 119 10.88 -3.68 1.51
CA SER A 119 10.64 -2.27 1.19
C SER A 119 11.92 -1.57 0.72
N ILE A 120 13.03 -1.83 1.43
CA ILE A 120 14.35 -1.29 1.08
C ILE A 120 14.85 -1.93 -0.20
N VAL A 121 14.76 -3.25 -0.32
CA VAL A 121 15.22 -3.96 -1.51
C VAL A 121 14.48 -3.49 -2.77
N GLY A 122 13.16 -3.34 -2.69
CA GLY A 122 12.35 -2.84 -3.79
C GLY A 122 12.65 -1.38 -4.14
N ALA A 123 12.79 -0.50 -3.15
CA ALA A 123 13.14 0.90 -3.38
C ALA A 123 14.54 1.06 -4.00
N VAL A 124 15.51 0.25 -3.56
CA VAL A 124 16.85 0.21 -4.16
C VAL A 124 16.79 -0.25 -5.61
N ARG A 125 16.02 -1.31 -5.91
CA ARG A 125 15.85 -1.80 -7.29
C ARG A 125 15.19 -0.76 -8.21
N GLN A 126 14.30 0.07 -7.68
CA GLN A 126 13.62 1.09 -8.48
C GLN A 126 14.47 2.35 -8.70
N PHE A 127 15.21 2.82 -7.68
CA PHE A 127 15.84 4.16 -7.69
C PHE A 127 17.36 4.18 -7.71
N ARG A 128 18.01 3.00 -7.74
CA ARG A 128 19.47 2.90 -7.79
C ARG A 128 19.89 2.07 -8.98
N SER A 129 20.99 2.48 -9.60
CA SER A 129 21.63 1.73 -10.68
C SER A 129 22.51 0.61 -10.13
N ALA A 130 22.86 -0.34 -10.99
CA ALA A 130 23.95 -1.27 -10.69
C ALA A 130 25.27 -0.47 -10.54
N GLY A 131 25.95 -0.65 -9.41
CA GLY A 131 27.24 -0.01 -9.11
C GLY A 131 27.17 0.95 -7.93
N GLY A 132 28.11 0.78 -6.99
CA GLY A 132 28.17 1.50 -5.72
C GLY A 132 27.29 0.84 -4.66
N GLY A 133 27.90 0.55 -3.52
CA GLY A 133 27.25 -0.09 -2.39
C GLY A 133 26.46 0.91 -1.57
N MET A 134 25.75 0.39 -0.58
CA MET A 134 24.96 1.22 0.31
C MET A 134 24.77 0.57 1.67
N ASN A 135 24.81 1.39 2.70
CA ASN A 135 24.32 1.04 4.02
C ASN A 135 22.98 1.71 4.26
N VAL A 136 22.02 0.93 4.74
CA VAL A 136 20.68 1.40 5.07
C VAL A 136 20.34 0.95 6.48
N ALA A 137 19.93 1.89 7.33
CA ALA A 137 19.43 1.59 8.66
C ALA A 137 17.96 1.98 8.73
N ILE A 138 17.13 1.08 9.24
CA ILE A 138 15.69 1.30 9.40
C ILE A 138 15.30 1.17 10.86
N LEU A 139 14.37 2.01 11.28
CA LEU A 139 13.68 1.88 12.55
C LEU A 139 12.20 2.13 12.31
N ASN A 140 11.39 1.10 12.53
CA ASN A 140 9.95 1.19 12.42
C ASN A 140 9.34 1.18 13.83
N ALA A 141 8.86 2.34 14.27
CA ALA A 141 8.20 2.50 15.56
C ALA A 141 6.67 2.38 15.47
N ILE A 142 6.17 1.83 14.36
CA ILE A 142 4.77 1.51 14.16
C ILE A 142 4.62 0.01 14.49
N PRO A 143 3.79 -0.37 15.48
CA PRO A 143 3.61 -1.77 15.80
C PRO A 143 3.12 -2.57 14.58
N ALA A 144 3.67 -3.77 14.40
CA ALA A 144 3.29 -4.63 13.29
C ALA A 144 1.86 -5.18 13.50
N GLY A 145 1.11 -5.34 12.40
CA GLY A 145 -0.17 -6.07 12.40
C GLY A 145 -1.34 -5.38 13.10
N ILE A 146 -1.24 -4.10 13.46
CA ILE A 146 -2.33 -3.36 14.15
C ILE A 146 -3.15 -2.46 13.23
N GLY A 147 -2.97 -2.54 11.91
CA GLY A 147 -3.76 -1.78 10.93
C GLY A 147 -3.42 -0.28 10.86
N LEU A 148 -2.23 0.14 11.30
CA LEU A 148 -1.74 1.53 11.19
C LEU A 148 -0.76 1.74 10.03
N SER A 149 -0.96 0.99 8.94
CA SER A 149 -0.19 1.15 7.71
C SER A 149 1.33 1.09 7.90
N SER A 150 1.81 0.26 8.84
CA SER A 150 3.23 0.09 9.18
C SER A 150 4.09 -0.20 7.94
N ASN A 151 3.63 -1.13 7.10
CA ASN A 151 4.30 -1.49 5.85
C ASN A 151 4.31 -0.32 4.86
N ALA A 152 3.17 0.34 4.68
CA ALA A 152 3.04 1.49 3.79
C ALA A 152 3.94 2.66 4.23
N ALA A 153 4.00 2.95 5.53
CA ALA A 153 4.87 3.99 6.07
C ALA A 153 6.35 3.66 5.86
N LEU A 154 6.76 2.40 6.03
CA LEU A 154 8.15 2.01 5.79
C LEU A 154 8.54 2.12 4.32
N VAL A 155 7.69 1.68 3.38
CA VAL A 155 7.98 1.83 1.94
C VAL A 155 7.96 3.30 1.53
N ALA A 156 7.01 4.10 2.02
CA ALA A 156 6.98 5.54 1.74
C ALA A 156 8.24 6.25 2.28
N ALA A 157 8.69 5.90 3.49
CA ALA A 157 9.94 6.43 4.04
C ALA A 157 11.16 6.00 3.19
N SER A 158 11.11 4.79 2.61
CA SER A 158 12.14 4.30 1.70
C SER A 158 12.16 5.10 0.40
N VAL A 159 10.99 5.29 -0.23
CA VAL A 159 10.84 6.13 -1.43
C VAL A 159 11.35 7.55 -1.15
N ASP A 160 10.92 8.18 -0.06
CA ASP A 160 11.32 9.53 0.31
C ASP A 160 12.84 9.65 0.53
N ALA A 161 13.44 8.62 1.15
CA ALA A 161 14.90 8.57 1.35
C ALA A 161 15.67 8.52 0.02
N PHE A 162 15.14 7.84 -1.01
CA PHE A 162 15.81 7.67 -2.31
C PHE A 162 15.43 8.71 -3.36
N THR A 163 14.30 9.40 -3.18
CA THR A 163 13.71 10.37 -4.12
C THR A 163 13.58 11.76 -3.52
N ALA A 164 14.49 12.16 -2.61
CA ALA A 164 14.45 13.44 -1.90
C ALA A 164 14.28 14.69 -2.80
N GLU A 165 14.57 14.57 -4.10
CA GLU A 165 14.39 15.63 -5.11
C GLU A 165 12.96 15.72 -5.68
N THR A 166 12.16 14.66 -5.55
CA THR A 166 10.78 14.60 -6.07
C THR A 166 9.80 15.19 -5.05
N THR A 167 9.13 16.28 -5.44
CA THR A 167 8.14 16.95 -4.58
C THR A 167 6.70 16.50 -4.84
N ASP A 168 6.46 15.75 -5.91
CA ASP A 168 5.13 15.21 -6.23
C ASP A 168 4.77 14.06 -5.27
N VAL A 169 3.76 14.30 -4.44
CA VAL A 169 3.27 13.35 -3.45
C VAL A 169 2.58 12.15 -4.09
N ILE A 170 1.84 12.36 -5.19
CA ILE A 170 1.12 11.28 -5.87
C ILE A 170 2.11 10.37 -6.58
N ALA A 171 3.11 10.93 -7.26
CA ALA A 171 4.16 10.14 -7.90
C ALA A 171 4.90 9.25 -6.89
N ARG A 172 5.25 9.79 -5.72
CA ARG A 172 5.91 9.01 -4.64
C ARG A 172 5.01 7.92 -4.07
N ALA A 173 3.72 8.19 -3.90
CA ALA A 173 2.75 7.18 -3.49
C ALA A 173 2.60 6.06 -4.53
N GLN A 174 2.59 6.41 -5.83
CA GLN A 174 2.52 5.43 -6.92
C GLN A 174 3.78 4.54 -6.95
N HIS A 175 4.97 5.12 -6.76
CA HIS A 175 6.18 4.34 -6.62
C HIS A 175 6.14 3.41 -5.39
N SER A 176 5.64 3.90 -4.26
CA SER A 176 5.48 3.09 -3.04
C SER A 176 4.58 1.87 -3.29
N ARG A 177 3.45 2.10 -3.97
CA ARG A 177 2.52 1.05 -4.38
C ARG A 177 3.16 0.03 -5.32
N GLN A 178 3.90 0.49 -6.32
CA GLN A 178 4.63 -0.37 -7.27
C GLN A 178 5.68 -1.23 -6.57
N ILE A 179 6.43 -0.67 -5.62
CA ILE A 179 7.43 -1.41 -4.83
C ILE A 179 6.76 -2.54 -4.07
N GLU A 180 5.67 -2.25 -3.37
CA GLU A 180 4.97 -3.26 -2.58
C GLU A 180 4.37 -4.35 -3.49
N GLN A 181 3.77 -3.97 -4.62
CA GLN A 181 3.26 -4.94 -5.59
C GLN A 181 4.37 -5.83 -6.18
N MET A 182 5.50 -5.24 -6.57
CA MET A 182 6.65 -5.97 -7.14
C MET A 182 7.28 -6.95 -6.14
N THR A 183 7.26 -6.61 -4.83
CA THR A 183 7.97 -7.38 -3.81
C THR A 183 7.09 -8.34 -3.05
N LEU A 184 5.84 -7.95 -2.74
CA LEU A 184 4.87 -8.73 -1.97
C LEU A 184 3.75 -9.34 -2.82
N GLY A 185 3.57 -8.89 -4.07
CA GLY A 185 2.47 -9.34 -4.93
C GLY A 185 1.12 -8.69 -4.62
N HIS A 186 1.04 -7.89 -3.55
CA HIS A 186 -0.12 -7.09 -3.17
C HIS A 186 0.34 -5.70 -2.74
N CYS A 187 -0.58 -4.75 -2.59
CA CYS A 187 -0.25 -3.40 -2.11
C CYS A 187 -1.36 -2.82 -1.23
N HIS A 188 -1.00 -1.81 -0.45
CA HIS A 188 -1.96 -0.96 0.24
C HIS A 188 -2.65 0.00 -0.75
N PRO A 189 -3.81 0.57 -0.38
CA PRO A 189 -4.41 1.68 -1.10
C PRO A 189 -3.44 2.86 -1.20
N LEU A 190 -3.60 3.70 -2.23
CA LEU A 190 -2.66 4.79 -2.53
C LEU A 190 -2.60 5.82 -1.40
N SER A 191 -3.73 6.09 -0.75
CA SER A 191 -3.81 7.04 0.38
C SER A 191 -2.96 6.64 1.58
N ALA A 192 -2.63 5.36 1.74
CA ALA A 192 -1.81 4.85 2.83
C ALA A 192 -0.35 5.33 2.75
N TYR A 193 0.12 5.74 1.57
CA TYR A 193 1.46 6.29 1.34
C TYR A 193 1.49 7.82 1.35
N ILE A 194 0.33 8.48 1.43
CA ILE A 194 0.18 9.92 1.34
C ILE A 194 0.16 10.50 2.76
N ALA A 195 1.32 10.91 3.25
CA ALA A 195 1.42 11.56 4.56
C ALA A 195 0.83 12.99 4.51
N GLY A 196 -0.35 13.16 5.09
CA GLY A 196 -0.96 14.47 5.33
C GLY A 196 -0.28 15.25 6.46
N ALA A 197 -0.67 16.52 6.62
CA ALA A 197 -0.24 17.33 7.77
C ALA A 197 -0.85 16.79 9.07
N SER A 198 -0.06 16.79 10.15
CA SER A 198 -0.58 16.43 11.48
C SER A 198 -1.69 17.40 11.90
N GLY A 199 -2.80 16.86 12.42
CA GLY A 199 -3.95 17.67 12.84
C GLY A 199 -4.90 18.08 11.69
N ALA A 200 -4.71 17.55 10.48
CA ALA A 200 -5.63 17.71 9.37
C ALA A 200 -5.95 16.35 8.72
N VAL A 201 -7.19 16.20 8.26
CA VAL A 201 -7.63 15.06 7.47
C VAL A 201 -7.25 15.31 6.02
N GLN A 202 -6.42 14.44 5.46
CA GLN A 202 -6.11 14.42 4.05
C GLN A 202 -7.25 13.72 3.31
N VAL A 203 -7.83 14.41 2.33
CA VAL A 203 -8.86 13.85 1.46
C VAL A 203 -8.23 13.52 0.10
N PHE A 204 -8.37 12.26 -0.32
CA PHE A 204 -7.85 11.71 -1.56
C PHE A 204 -8.98 11.10 -2.37
N GLN A 205 -9.09 11.51 -3.63
CA GLN A 205 -10.05 10.97 -4.58
C GLN A 205 -9.32 9.97 -5.48
N SER A 206 -9.65 8.68 -5.35
CA SER A 206 -8.88 7.60 -5.97
C SER A 206 -9.03 7.51 -7.48
N ASP A 207 -10.25 7.69 -8.00
CA ASP A 207 -10.55 7.53 -9.41
C ASP A 207 -9.89 8.59 -10.32
N THR A 208 -9.65 9.78 -9.77
CA THR A 208 -8.92 10.89 -10.43
C THR A 208 -7.49 11.03 -9.93
N CYS A 209 -7.11 10.29 -8.87
CA CYS A 209 -5.84 10.44 -8.17
C CYS A 209 -5.53 11.88 -7.71
N THR A 210 -6.54 12.59 -7.20
CA THR A 210 -6.41 14.00 -6.79
C THR A 210 -6.50 14.19 -5.28
N LEU A 211 -5.70 15.11 -4.75
CA LEU A 211 -5.77 15.55 -3.36
C LEU A 211 -6.60 16.82 -3.24
N SER A 212 -7.51 16.84 -2.27
CA SER A 212 -8.19 18.07 -1.88
C SER A 212 -7.37 18.82 -0.83
N VAL A 213 -7.75 20.07 -0.58
CA VAL A 213 -7.22 20.86 0.55
C VAL A 213 -7.48 20.08 1.84
N PRO A 214 -6.47 19.84 2.69
CA PRO A 214 -6.65 19.14 3.95
C PRO A 214 -7.68 19.85 4.85
N ILE A 215 -8.51 19.07 5.54
CA ILE A 215 -9.54 19.58 6.44
C ILE A 215 -8.95 19.63 7.86
N GLU A 216 -8.80 20.81 8.43
CA GLU A 216 -8.32 20.95 9.81
C GLU A 216 -9.26 20.24 10.79
N VAL A 217 -8.68 19.51 11.74
CA VAL A 217 -9.45 18.90 12.82
C VAL A 217 -9.94 20.01 13.76
N PRO A 218 -11.25 20.11 14.02
CA PRO A 218 -11.80 21.17 14.86
C PRO A 218 -11.17 21.21 16.26
N VAL A 219 -11.03 22.41 16.82
CA VAL A 219 -10.51 22.60 18.18
C VAL A 219 -11.31 21.77 19.17
N GLY A 220 -10.60 20.98 20.00
CA GLY A 220 -11.20 20.08 20.97
C GLY A 220 -11.49 18.67 20.44
N MET A 221 -11.31 18.41 19.13
CA MET A 221 -11.42 17.08 18.54
C MET A 221 -10.05 16.47 18.27
N ARG A 222 -9.96 15.14 18.35
CA ARG A 222 -8.76 14.37 17.99
C ARG A 222 -9.17 13.00 17.48
N PHE A 223 -8.43 12.48 16.50
CA PHE A 223 -8.49 11.09 16.11
C PHE A 223 -7.53 10.28 16.98
N VAL A 224 -8.00 9.15 17.50
CA VAL A 224 -7.20 8.25 18.34
C VAL A 224 -7.35 6.84 17.80
N ALA A 225 -6.22 6.20 17.51
CA ALA A 225 -6.18 4.79 17.18
C ALA A 225 -6.13 3.94 18.45
N ILE A 226 -7.05 2.98 18.58
CA ILE A 226 -7.06 2.01 19.69
C ILE A 226 -6.87 0.62 19.08
N THR A 227 -5.78 -0.04 19.45
CA THR A 227 -5.56 -1.43 19.08
C THR A 227 -6.21 -2.36 20.10
N ILE A 228 -6.79 -3.44 19.61
CA ILE A 228 -7.32 -4.54 20.44
C ILE A 228 -6.22 -5.50 20.91
N GLY A 229 -4.95 -5.26 20.52
CA GLY A 229 -3.80 -6.04 21.00
C GLY A 229 -3.73 -7.48 20.49
N VAL A 230 -4.60 -7.87 19.55
CA VAL A 230 -4.61 -9.21 18.96
C VAL A 230 -4.33 -9.14 17.47
N SER A 231 -3.35 -9.92 17.03
CA SER A 231 -3.16 -10.22 15.61
C SER A 231 -4.39 -11.00 15.11
N ARG A 232 -4.82 -10.74 13.87
CA ARG A 232 -5.91 -11.44 13.21
C ARG A 232 -5.33 -12.35 12.12
N PRO A 233 -5.07 -13.64 12.42
CA PRO A 233 -4.65 -14.60 11.40
C PRO A 233 -5.63 -14.61 10.23
N GLY A 234 -5.10 -14.62 9.00
CA GLY A 234 -5.91 -14.65 7.77
C GLY A 234 -6.57 -13.32 7.40
N TRP A 235 -6.21 -12.19 8.04
CA TRP A 235 -6.72 -10.88 7.63
C TRP A 235 -6.36 -10.54 6.18
N ASP A 236 -5.11 -10.79 5.78
CA ASP A 236 -4.62 -10.50 4.43
C ASP A 236 -5.35 -11.36 3.38
N GLU A 237 -5.60 -12.64 3.68
CA GLU A 237 -6.39 -13.54 2.84
C GLU A 237 -7.83 -13.05 2.68
N ARG A 238 -8.49 -12.64 3.78
CA ARG A 238 -9.85 -12.07 3.73
C ARG A 238 -9.90 -10.77 2.94
N LEU A 239 -8.89 -9.90 3.10
CA LEU A 239 -8.79 -8.66 2.35
C LEU A 239 -8.65 -8.95 0.85
N GLN A 240 -7.83 -9.93 0.48
CA GLN A 240 -7.70 -10.38 -0.90
C GLN A 240 -9.03 -10.92 -1.46
N ILE A 241 -9.77 -11.72 -0.68
CA ILE A 241 -11.10 -12.22 -1.08
C ILE A 241 -12.05 -11.05 -1.38
N VAL A 242 -12.08 -10.04 -0.49
CA VAL A 242 -12.96 -8.88 -0.66
C VAL A 242 -12.57 -8.04 -1.89
N ARG A 243 -11.27 -7.82 -2.12
CA ARG A 243 -10.76 -7.12 -3.31
C ARG A 243 -11.12 -7.86 -4.60
N THR A 244 -10.87 -9.18 -4.65
CA THR A 244 -11.25 -10.01 -5.79
C THR A 244 -12.76 -9.99 -6.01
N ALA A 245 -13.57 -10.07 -4.95
CA ALA A 245 -15.03 -9.99 -5.04
C ALA A 245 -15.52 -8.65 -5.62
N ALA A 246 -14.84 -7.53 -5.34
CA ALA A 246 -15.17 -6.23 -5.92
C ALA A 246 -14.91 -6.22 -7.43
N VAL A 247 -13.77 -6.76 -7.88
CA VAL A 247 -13.46 -6.89 -9.31
C VAL A 247 -14.45 -7.84 -10.01
N MET A 248 -14.83 -8.94 -9.34
CA MET A 248 -15.86 -9.86 -9.85
C MET A 248 -17.21 -9.16 -10.00
N ALA A 249 -17.64 -8.37 -9.00
CA ALA A 249 -18.87 -7.59 -9.08
C ALA A 249 -18.86 -6.62 -10.26
N HIS A 250 -17.74 -5.91 -10.45
CA HIS A 250 -17.56 -4.99 -11.56
C HIS A 250 -17.73 -5.69 -12.92
N ALA A 251 -17.08 -6.84 -13.12
CA ALA A 251 -17.21 -7.63 -14.35
C ALA A 251 -18.66 -8.08 -14.62
N LEU A 252 -19.37 -8.55 -13.59
CA LEU A 252 -20.77 -8.97 -13.73
C LEU A 252 -21.72 -7.81 -14.05
N ILE A 253 -21.46 -6.63 -13.48
CA ILE A 253 -22.21 -5.40 -13.79
C ILE A 253 -21.96 -5.00 -15.24
N LEU A 254 -20.71 -5.01 -15.71
CA LEU A 254 -20.37 -4.70 -17.10
C LEU A 254 -21.06 -5.64 -18.09
N LYS A 255 -21.03 -6.94 -17.81
CA LYS A 255 -21.77 -7.93 -18.60
C LYS A 255 -23.25 -7.58 -18.67
N LYS A 256 -23.86 -7.26 -17.53
CA LYS A 256 -25.28 -6.88 -17.47
C LYS A 256 -25.58 -5.60 -18.25
N MET A 257 -24.70 -4.60 -18.17
CA MET A 257 -24.81 -3.37 -18.96
C MET A 257 -24.75 -3.66 -20.46
N ARG A 258 -23.84 -4.53 -20.91
CA ARG A 258 -23.75 -4.93 -22.32
C ARG A 258 -24.99 -5.70 -22.79
N ASP A 259 -25.51 -6.61 -21.97
CA ASP A 259 -26.74 -7.36 -22.26
C ASP A 259 -27.94 -6.40 -22.44
N LEU A 260 -28.09 -5.42 -21.54
CA LEU A 260 -29.13 -4.39 -21.62
C LEU A 260 -28.94 -3.47 -22.84
N GLY A 261 -27.71 -3.06 -23.12
CA GLY A 261 -27.36 -2.25 -24.29
C GLY A 261 -27.72 -2.98 -25.59
N THR A 262 -27.32 -4.24 -25.71
CA THR A 262 -27.58 -5.09 -26.88
C THR A 262 -29.09 -5.25 -27.11
N ALA A 263 -29.86 -5.51 -26.06
CA ALA A 263 -31.33 -5.57 -26.14
C ALA A 263 -31.97 -4.24 -26.58
N ALA A 264 -31.32 -3.11 -26.29
CA ALA A 264 -31.73 -1.78 -26.72
C ALA A 264 -31.12 -1.32 -28.06
N GLY A 265 -30.39 -2.20 -28.77
CA GLY A 265 -29.73 -1.87 -30.04
C GLY A 265 -28.54 -0.92 -29.90
N ARG A 266 -27.90 -0.86 -28.72
CA ARG A 266 -26.75 0.00 -28.41
C ARG A 266 -25.55 -0.84 -27.99
N ALA A 267 -24.45 -0.72 -28.73
CA ALA A 267 -23.20 -1.37 -28.35
C ALA A 267 -22.49 -0.56 -27.24
N MET A 268 -21.98 -1.26 -26.22
CA MET A 268 -21.09 -0.67 -25.21
C MET A 268 -19.67 -0.63 -25.78
N LEU A 269 -19.14 0.57 -25.99
CA LEU A 269 -17.82 0.77 -26.61
C LEU A 269 -16.66 0.65 -25.62
N ALA A 270 -16.92 1.01 -24.35
CA ALA A 270 -15.96 0.98 -23.26
C ALA A 270 -16.71 0.84 -21.94
N ASP A 271 -15.97 0.53 -20.88
CA ASP A 271 -16.47 0.53 -19.51
C ASP A 271 -16.88 1.96 -19.08
N PRO A 272 -18.18 2.19 -18.80
CA PRO A 272 -18.67 3.50 -18.38
C PRO A 272 -18.28 3.88 -16.94
N MET A 273 -17.91 2.90 -16.12
CA MET A 273 -17.41 3.10 -14.75
C MET A 273 -15.90 3.34 -14.74
N GLY A 274 -15.19 3.13 -15.85
CA GLY A 274 -13.75 3.34 -15.95
C GLY A 274 -12.94 2.54 -14.94
N GLY A 275 -13.38 1.34 -14.59
CA GLY A 275 -12.76 0.44 -13.62
C GLY A 275 -13.19 0.63 -12.16
N PHE A 276 -14.09 1.58 -11.87
CA PHE A 276 -14.39 2.01 -10.51
C PHE A 276 -15.87 1.83 -10.15
N LEU A 277 -16.17 0.85 -9.30
CA LEU A 277 -17.54 0.61 -8.80
C LEU A 277 -18.17 1.86 -8.16
N ALA A 278 -17.38 2.70 -7.49
CA ALA A 278 -17.87 3.91 -6.84
C ALA A 278 -18.47 4.94 -7.82
N ARG A 279 -18.19 4.83 -9.13
CA ARG A 279 -18.78 5.70 -10.16
C ARG A 279 -20.19 5.28 -10.58
N LEU A 280 -20.67 4.12 -10.13
CA LEU A 280 -22.01 3.66 -10.44
C LEU A 280 -23.04 4.42 -9.61
N ASP A 281 -24.05 5.01 -10.25
CA ASP A 281 -25.15 5.65 -9.52
C ASP A 281 -25.88 4.64 -8.63
N SER A 282 -26.08 5.03 -7.36
CA SER A 282 -26.66 4.14 -6.36
C SER A 282 -28.11 3.73 -6.66
N ASN A 283 -28.89 4.54 -7.37
CA ASN A 283 -30.26 4.20 -7.75
C ASN A 283 -30.27 3.22 -8.92
N ASP A 284 -29.42 3.46 -9.92
CA ASP A 284 -29.23 2.53 -11.03
C ASP A 284 -28.71 1.17 -10.53
N TYR A 285 -27.75 1.19 -9.59
CA TYR A 285 -27.29 -0.02 -8.92
C TYR A 285 -28.43 -0.80 -8.26
N LYS A 286 -29.19 -0.15 -7.36
CA LYS A 286 -30.31 -0.80 -6.66
C LYS A 286 -31.36 -1.36 -7.62
N ARG A 287 -31.65 -0.64 -8.70
CA ARG A 287 -32.74 -0.96 -9.63
C ARG A 287 -32.36 -2.04 -10.64
N TRP A 288 -31.19 -1.93 -11.25
CA TRP A 288 -30.83 -2.69 -12.44
C TRP A 288 -29.77 -3.76 -12.22
N PHE A 289 -28.87 -3.54 -11.25
CA PHE A 289 -27.64 -4.33 -11.14
C PHE A 289 -27.60 -5.19 -9.88
N ARG A 290 -27.94 -4.63 -8.72
CA ARG A 290 -27.97 -5.35 -7.43
C ARG A 290 -28.82 -6.64 -7.47
N PRO A 291 -30.01 -6.68 -8.09
CA PRO A 291 -30.80 -7.91 -8.16
C PRO A 291 -30.17 -9.03 -9.00
N TYR A 292 -29.22 -8.68 -9.88
CA TYR A 292 -28.54 -9.63 -10.76
C TYR A 292 -27.26 -10.21 -10.14
N LEU A 293 -26.62 -9.49 -9.21
CA LEU A 293 -25.42 -9.97 -8.53
C LEU A 293 -25.76 -11.13 -7.59
N PRO A 294 -25.04 -12.26 -7.60
CA PRO A 294 -25.22 -13.31 -6.60
C PRO A 294 -24.72 -12.85 -5.22
N ASP A 295 -25.35 -13.33 -4.15
CA ASP A 295 -24.87 -13.05 -2.79
C ASP A 295 -23.43 -13.55 -2.58
N VAL A 296 -23.16 -14.75 -3.09
CA VAL A 296 -21.85 -15.40 -3.10
C VAL A 296 -21.63 -16.01 -4.47
N LEU A 297 -20.42 -15.89 -5.02
CA LEU A 297 -19.99 -16.55 -6.24
C LEU A 297 -18.73 -17.37 -5.95
N ARG A 298 -18.76 -18.67 -6.24
CA ARG A 298 -17.57 -19.52 -6.14
C ARG A 298 -16.62 -19.24 -7.30
N GLY A 299 -15.32 -19.26 -7.05
CA GLY A 299 -14.30 -18.91 -8.03
C GLY A 299 -14.36 -19.73 -9.33
N ASP A 300 -14.63 -21.04 -9.22
CA ASP A 300 -14.79 -21.94 -10.37
C ASP A 300 -15.98 -21.60 -11.29
N LYS A 301 -16.93 -20.78 -10.82
CA LYS A 301 -18.09 -20.29 -11.59
C LYS A 301 -17.87 -18.92 -12.19
N PHE A 302 -16.77 -18.24 -11.87
CA PHE A 302 -16.59 -16.86 -12.29
C PHE A 302 -16.42 -16.72 -13.81
N ASP A 303 -15.64 -17.60 -14.45
CA ASP A 303 -15.43 -17.59 -15.90
C ASP A 303 -16.75 -17.67 -16.68
N GLU A 304 -17.61 -18.62 -16.30
CA GLU A 304 -18.92 -18.81 -16.92
C GLU A 304 -19.83 -17.58 -16.69
N ALA A 305 -19.78 -17.00 -15.49
CA ALA A 305 -20.63 -15.88 -15.13
C ALA A 305 -20.20 -14.55 -15.79
N ALA A 306 -18.90 -14.29 -15.90
CA ALA A 306 -18.34 -13.05 -16.44
C ALA A 306 -18.19 -13.08 -17.97
N GLY A 307 -17.92 -14.25 -18.57
CA GLY A 307 -17.68 -14.36 -20.01
C GLY A 307 -16.56 -13.42 -20.48
N ASP A 308 -16.83 -12.66 -21.55
CA ASP A 308 -15.87 -11.74 -22.16
C ASP A 308 -15.49 -10.54 -21.27
N ASP A 309 -16.21 -10.30 -20.16
CA ASP A 309 -15.87 -9.23 -19.20
C ASP A 309 -14.90 -9.66 -18.11
N ARG A 310 -14.42 -10.92 -18.13
CA ARG A 310 -13.41 -11.36 -17.18
C ARG A 310 -12.10 -10.56 -17.38
N PRO A 311 -11.56 -9.91 -16.34
CA PRO A 311 -10.23 -9.31 -16.42
C PRO A 311 -9.15 -10.37 -16.58
N ALA A 312 -8.23 -10.15 -17.53
CA ALA A 312 -7.21 -11.14 -17.91
C ALA A 312 -6.15 -11.37 -16.82
N ASP A 313 -5.90 -10.37 -15.98
CA ASP A 313 -4.91 -10.35 -14.91
C ASP A 313 -5.49 -10.75 -13.54
N LEU A 314 -6.81 -10.96 -13.43
CA LEU A 314 -7.43 -11.37 -12.18
C LEU A 314 -7.20 -12.85 -11.89
N HIS A 315 -6.40 -13.11 -10.87
CA HIS A 315 -6.28 -14.43 -10.26
C HIS A 315 -7.46 -14.70 -9.32
N VAL A 316 -8.17 -15.80 -9.57
CA VAL A 316 -9.35 -16.22 -8.80
C VAL A 316 -9.13 -17.66 -8.37
N GLU A 317 -9.10 -17.90 -7.07
CA GLU A 317 -9.00 -19.25 -6.51
C GLU A 317 -10.30 -20.03 -6.74
N PRO A 318 -10.29 -21.19 -7.43
CA PRO A 318 -11.50 -21.91 -7.83
C PRO A 318 -12.38 -22.38 -6.66
N ASP A 319 -11.77 -22.73 -5.54
CA ASP A 319 -12.44 -23.33 -4.38
C ASP A 319 -12.83 -22.31 -3.30
N VAL A 320 -12.73 -21.02 -3.61
CA VAL A 320 -13.07 -19.92 -2.69
C VAL A 320 -14.43 -19.33 -3.03
N ASP A 321 -15.20 -19.04 -1.98
CA ASP A 321 -16.49 -18.35 -2.05
C ASP A 321 -16.30 -16.83 -1.88
N TYR A 322 -16.71 -16.06 -2.89
CA TYR A 322 -16.56 -14.60 -2.89
C TYR A 322 -17.90 -13.90 -2.61
N PRO A 323 -17.99 -13.01 -1.61
CA PRO A 323 -19.23 -12.32 -1.24
C PRO A 323 -19.57 -11.14 -2.18
N VAL A 324 -19.80 -11.44 -3.45
CA VAL A 324 -19.88 -10.46 -4.55
C VAL A 324 -20.91 -9.36 -4.32
N ARG A 325 -22.18 -9.69 -3.99
CA ARG A 325 -23.21 -8.67 -3.78
C ARG A 325 -22.92 -7.79 -2.57
N GLY A 326 -22.49 -8.38 -1.45
CA GLY A 326 -22.20 -7.63 -0.22
C GLY A 326 -21.05 -6.65 -0.40
N VAL A 327 -20.02 -7.05 -1.15
CA VAL A 327 -18.92 -6.16 -1.51
C VAL A 327 -19.38 -5.07 -2.47
N ALA A 328 -20.15 -5.40 -3.51
CA ALA A 328 -20.71 -4.39 -4.41
C ALA A 328 -21.62 -3.39 -3.67
N ASP A 329 -22.42 -3.85 -2.72
CA ASP A 329 -23.27 -3.01 -1.87
C ASP A 329 -22.41 -1.98 -1.13
N HIS A 330 -21.33 -2.41 -0.46
CA HIS A 330 -20.42 -1.50 0.23
C HIS A 330 -19.78 -0.49 -0.72
N HIS A 331 -19.21 -0.96 -1.84
CA HIS A 331 -18.46 -0.12 -2.76
C HIS A 331 -19.32 0.85 -3.59
N VAL A 332 -20.63 0.62 -3.73
CA VAL A 332 -21.53 1.50 -4.50
C VAL A 332 -22.42 2.35 -3.59
N LEU A 333 -22.85 1.82 -2.44
CA LEU A 333 -23.80 2.49 -1.55
C LEU A 333 -23.14 3.29 -0.43
N GLU A 334 -21.91 2.94 -0.07
CA GLU A 334 -21.16 3.58 1.02
C GLU A 334 -19.93 4.34 0.51
N ALA A 335 -19.62 4.24 -0.80
CA ALA A 335 -18.64 5.11 -1.42
C ALA A 335 -19.15 6.55 -1.46
N LEU A 336 -18.31 7.47 -0.99
CA LEU A 336 -18.55 8.91 -0.95
C LEU A 336 -17.87 9.59 -2.13
#